data_AF-A0A535FZL5-F1
#
_entry.id   AF-A0A535FZL5-F1
#
_cell.length_a   1.000
_cell.length_b   1.000
_cell.length_c   1.000
_cell.angle_alpha   90.00
_cell.angle_beta   90.00
_cell.angle_gamma   90.00
#
_symmetry.space_group_name_H-M   'P 1'
#
loop_
_entity.id
_entity.type
_entity.pdbx_description
1 polymer ?
#
loop_
_entity_poly.entity_id
_entity_poly.type
_entity_poly.pdbx_seq_one_letter_code
_entity_poly.pdbx_strand_id
1 'polypeptide(L)'
;MASDVVTIPQEQGVETHGIERVSPETRTHVRIIDNFTMWLSANLVISTIGLGALAVPIFGLGFWDSVAVIIIFNVLGVLPV
;
A
#
# COMPACT_ATOMS: atom_id res chain seq x y z
N MET A 1 7.33 9.46 -18.07
CA MET A 1 7.20 10.57 -17.10
C MET A 1 7.66 10.08 -15.74
N ALA A 2 8.98 10.00 -15.55
CA ALA A 2 9.66 9.55 -14.33
C ALA A 2 10.74 10.60 -13.95
N SER A 3 10.36 11.88 -13.99
CA SER A 3 11.30 13.00 -13.90
C SER A 3 11.66 13.43 -12.48
N ASP A 4 10.98 12.90 -11.45
CA ASP A 4 11.03 13.47 -10.10
C ASP A 4 11.56 12.47 -9.06
N VAL A 5 12.37 11.50 -9.49
CA VAL A 5 13.11 10.60 -8.60
C VAL A 5 14.51 11.18 -8.43
N VAL A 6 14.88 11.55 -7.21
CA VAL A 6 16.22 12.08 -6.92
C VAL A 6 17.25 10.97 -7.22
N THR A 7 18.09 11.18 -8.23
CA THR A 7 19.14 10.24 -8.62
C THR A 7 20.32 10.37 -7.66
N ILE A 8 20.52 9.35 -6.83
CA ILE A 8 21.64 9.25 -5.90
C ILE A 8 22.79 8.54 -6.64
N PRO A 9 24.06 8.99 -6.51
CA PRO A 9 25.20 8.26 -7.05
C PRO A 9 25.18 6.81 -6.53
N GLN A 10 25.09 5.85 -7.44
CA GLN A 10 24.98 4.44 -7.11
C GLN A 10 26.35 3.92 -6.64
N GLU A 11 26.53 3.73 -5.33
CA GLU A 11 27.62 2.91 -4.83
C GLU A 11 27.45 1.47 -5.33
N GLN A 12 28.55 0.89 -5.81
CA GLN A 12 28.58 -0.34 -6.61
C GLN A 12 27.81 -1.50 -5.96
N GLY A 13 26.69 -1.89 -6.58
CA GLY A 13 26.16 -3.26 -6.67
C GLY A 13 25.67 -3.97 -5.40
N VAL A 14 25.97 -3.47 -4.20
CA VAL A 14 25.59 -4.11 -2.93
C VAL A 14 24.95 -3.07 -2.01
N GLU A 15 23.70 -3.31 -1.63
CA GLU A 15 23.08 -2.51 -0.56
C GLU A 15 23.83 -2.76 0.75
N THR A 16 24.60 -1.76 1.18
CA THR A 16 25.37 -1.80 2.43
C THR A 16 24.56 -1.22 3.61
N HIS A 17 23.33 -0.78 3.35
CA HIS A 17 22.42 -0.23 4.34
C HIS A 17 21.70 -1.36 5.08
N GLY A 18 21.80 -1.36 6.42
CA GLY A 18 21.14 -2.32 7.31
C GLY A 18 19.89 -1.73 7.97
N ILE A 19 19.82 -1.79 9.30
CA ILE A 19 18.73 -1.23 10.11
C ILE A 19 18.87 0.29 10.39
N GLU A 20 19.92 0.92 9.84
CA GLU A 20 20.22 2.32 10.08
C GLU A 20 19.17 3.23 9.43
N ARG A 21 18.90 4.36 10.05
CA ARG A 21 17.86 5.27 9.55
C ARG A 21 18.32 5.92 8.25
N VAL A 22 17.51 5.79 7.20
CA VAL A 22 17.75 6.46 5.92
C VAL A 22 17.77 7.98 6.11
N SER A 23 18.88 8.60 5.72
CA SER A 23 19.08 10.05 5.76
C SER A 23 17.95 10.77 4.99
N PRO A 24 17.50 11.96 5.42
CA PRO A 24 16.45 12.70 4.71
C PRO A 24 16.77 12.97 3.24
N GLU A 25 18.05 13.13 2.89
CA GLU A 25 18.53 13.41 1.53
C GLU A 25 18.53 12.19 0.60
N THR A 26 18.51 10.97 1.15
CA THR A 26 18.42 9.71 0.40
C THR A 26 16.98 9.22 0.21
N ARG A 27 15.97 9.97 0.67
CA ARG A 27 14.55 9.61 0.50
C ARG A 27 14.07 9.97 -0.90
N THR A 28 13.99 8.95 -1.75
CA THR A 28 13.60 9.09 -3.17
C THR A 28 12.08 9.16 -3.39
N HIS A 29 11.27 8.64 -2.47
CA HIS A 29 9.81 8.65 -2.56
C HIS A 29 9.22 9.91 -1.94
N VAL A 30 8.91 10.89 -2.78
CA VAL A 30 8.35 12.19 -2.36
C VAL A 30 6.88 12.36 -2.73
N ARG A 31 6.31 11.46 -3.56
CA ARG A 31 4.94 11.60 -4.06
C ARG A 31 3.97 10.78 -3.23
N ILE A 32 2.80 11.37 -2.95
CA ILE A 32 1.72 10.68 -2.23
C ILE A 32 1.24 9.41 -2.96
N ILE A 33 1.35 9.39 -4.29
CA ILE A 33 0.96 8.24 -5.10
C ILE A 33 1.90 7.04 -4.86
N ASP A 34 3.17 7.28 -4.56
CA ASP A 34 4.14 6.20 -4.28
C ASP A 34 3.78 5.51 -2.97
N ASN A 35 3.34 6.27 -1.97
CA ASN A 35 2.84 5.72 -0.71
C ASN A 35 1.54 4.94 -0.92
N PHE A 36 0.64 5.46 -1.76
CA PHE A 36 -0.60 4.78 -2.10
C PHE A 36 -0.35 3.47 -2.86
N THR A 37 0.53 3.46 -3.85
CA THR A 37 0.85 2.25 -4.63
C THR A 37 1.57 1.22 -3.78
N MET A 38 2.45 1.65 -2.86
CA MET A 38 3.06 0.77 -1.87
C MET A 38 2.00 0.12 -0.97
N TRP A 39 1.08 0.91 -0.41
CA TRP A 39 -0.02 0.41 0.42
C TRP A 39 -0.94 -0.53 -0.37
N LEU A 40 -1.33 -0.14 -1.59
CA LEU A 40 -2.19 -0.93 -2.46
C LEU A 40 -1.53 -2.26 -2.83
N SER A 41 -0.23 -2.25 -3.14
CA SER A 41 0.53 -3.45 -3.46
C SER A 41 0.56 -4.45 -2.31
N ALA A 42 0.67 -3.98 -1.06
CA ALA A 42 0.62 -4.85 0.11
C ALA A 42 -0.77 -5.48 0.33
N ASN A 43 -1.84 -4.81 -0.11
CA ASN A 43 -3.22 -5.25 0.07
C ASN A 43 -3.78 -6.06 -1.12
N LEU A 44 -3.16 -5.98 -2.31
CA LEU A 44 -3.51 -6.75 -3.52
C LEU A 44 -3.03 -8.22 -3.44
N VAL A 45 -3.46 -8.95 -2.42
CA VAL A 45 -3.15 -10.37 -2.26
C VAL A 45 -4.34 -11.24 -2.70
N ILE A 46 -4.10 -12.45 -3.21
CA ILE A 46 -5.18 -13.36 -3.66
C ILE A 46 -6.18 -13.66 -2.52
N SER A 47 -5.69 -13.69 -1.28
CA SER A 47 -6.53 -13.91 -0.10
C SER A 47 -7.58 -12.81 0.10
N THR A 48 -7.28 -11.54 -0.19
CA THR A 48 -8.26 -10.45 -0.03
C THR A 48 -9.36 -10.52 -1.08
N ILE A 49 -9.04 -11.00 -2.29
CA ILE A 49 -10.04 -11.29 -3.33
C ILE A 49 -10.98 -12.41 -2.87
N GLY A 50 -10.43 -13.50 -2.33
CA GLY A 50 -11.22 -14.60 -1.79
C GLY A 50 -12.15 -14.15 -0.65
N LEU A 51 -11.65 -13.35 0.28
CA LEU A 51 -12.44 -12.80 1.37
C LEU A 51 -13.59 -11.90 0.87
N GLY A 52 -13.33 -11.05 -0.13
CA GLY A 52 -14.35 -10.23 -0.76
C GLY A 52 -15.41 -11.06 -1.50
N ALA A 53 -15.01 -12.14 -2.16
CA ALA A 53 -15.93 -13.05 -2.85
C ALA A 53 -16.86 -13.79 -1.89
N LEU A 54 -16.43 -14.04 -0.64
CA LEU A 54 -17.25 -14.68 0.41
C LEU A 54 -18.37 -13.76 0.95
N ALA A 55 -18.29 -12.45 0.72
CA ALA A 55 -19.30 -11.49 1.20
C ALA A 55 -20.72 -11.80 0.68
N VAL A 56 -20.83 -12.26 -0.57
CA VAL A 56 -22.12 -12.60 -1.20
C VAL A 56 -22.68 -13.95 -0.70
N PRO A 57 -21.96 -15.09 -0.83
CA PRO A 57 -22.53 -16.40 -0.48
C PRO A 57 -22.65 -16.65 1.03
N ILE A 58 -21.80 -16.06 1.87
CA ILE A 58 -21.80 -16.33 3.32
C ILE A 58 -22.65 -15.31 4.09
N PHE A 59 -22.52 -14.04 3.74
CA PHE A 59 -23.17 -12.95 4.49
C PHE A 59 -24.42 -12.42 3.79
N GLY A 60 -24.71 -12.86 2.56
CA GLY A 60 -25.90 -12.45 1.81
C GLY A 60 -25.89 -10.99 1.37
N LEU A 61 -24.74 -10.31 1.36
CA LEU A 61 -24.63 -8.92 0.92
C LEU A 61 -24.67 -8.81 -0.60
N GLY A 62 -25.26 -7.73 -1.11
CA GLY A 62 -25.10 -7.35 -2.51
C GLY A 62 -23.65 -6.96 -2.82
N PHE A 63 -23.31 -6.86 -4.11
CA PHE A 63 -21.97 -6.42 -4.54
C PHE A 63 -21.64 -5.02 -3.99
N TRP A 64 -22.57 -4.07 -4.14
CA TRP A 64 -22.38 -2.69 -3.67
C TRP A 64 -22.32 -2.58 -2.15
N ASP A 65 -23.12 -3.36 -1.43
CA ASP A 65 -23.10 -3.37 0.03
C ASP A 65 -21.76 -3.93 0.55
N SER A 66 -21.25 -4.98 -0.11
CA SER A 66 -19.95 -5.56 0.21
C SER A 66 -18.81 -4.54 0.00
N VAL A 67 -18.84 -3.80 -1.11
CA VAL A 67 -17.87 -2.72 -1.38
C VAL A 67 -17.97 -1.60 -0.34
N ALA A 68 -19.18 -1.18 0.01
CA ALA A 68 -19.40 -0.12 1.00
C ALA A 68 -18.88 -0.53 2.39
N VAL A 69 -19.16 -1.76 2.83
CA VAL A 69 -18.65 -2.31 4.10
C VAL A 69 -17.13 -2.32 4.12
N ILE A 70 -16.48 -2.80 3.06
CA ILE A 70 -15.01 -2.84 2.97
C ILE A 70 -14.42 -1.43 3.11
N ILE A 71 -14.98 -0.43 2.42
CA ILE A 71 -14.49 0.97 2.50
C ILE A 71 -14.67 1.55 3.89
N ILE A 72 -15.85 1.40 4.50
CA ILE A 72 -16.14 1.95 5.83
C ILE A 72 -15.19 1.38 6.88
N PHE A 73 -15.02 0.06 6.90
CA PHE A 73 -14.13 -0.58 7.87
C PHE A 73 -12.66 -0.28 7.61
N ASN A 74 -12.25 -0.07 6.35
CA ASN A 74 -10.90 0.37 6.04
C ASN A 74 -10.62 1.78 6.58
N VAL A 75 -11.57 2.70 6.44
CA VAL A 75 -11.48 4.06 7.02
C VAL A 75 -11.45 4.00 8.55
N LEU A 76 -12.32 3.19 9.17
CA LEU A 76 -12.32 3.02 10.63
C LEU A 76 -10.99 2.46 11.14
N GLY A 77 -10.38 1.52 10.41
CA GLY A 77 -9.10 0.91 10.77
C GLY A 77 -7.90 1.86 10.66
N VAL A 78 -8.01 2.96 9.90
CA VAL A 78 -6.94 3.96 9.78
C VAL A 78 -7.01 5.02 10.88
N LEU A 79 -8.12 5.10 11.63
CA LEU A 79 -8.25 6.05 12.72
C LEU A 79 -7.24 5.72 13.82
N PRO A 80 -6.46 6.70 14.30
CA PRO A 80 -5.52 6.49 15.39
C PRO A 80 -6.31 6.16 16.68
N VAL A 81 -5.93 5.06 17.33
CA VAL A 81 -6.44 4.64 18.65
C VAL A 81 -5.70 5.35 19.78
#